data_AF-A0A0V8I6G7-F1
#
_entry.id   AF-A0A0V8I6G7-F1
#
_cell.length_a   1.000
_cell.length_b   1.000
_cell.length_c   1.000
_cell.angle_alpha   90.00
_cell.angle_beta   90.00
_cell.angle_gamma   90.00
#
_symmetry.space_group_name_H-M   'P 1'
#
loop_
_entity.id
_entity.type
_entity.pdbx_description
1 polymer ?
#
loop_
_entity_poly.entity_id
_entity_poly.type
_entity_poly.pdbx_seq_one_letter_code
_entity_poly.pdbx_strand_id
1 'polypeptide(L)'
;MSIISVDTELLQLKSANVQATVDRISTDVQAMKRGLDELQGSWRGAAATNFQALITEWTITQGRVEASLASINAALASAAATYAQAEQGNTQRFS
;
A
#
# COMPACT_ATOMS: atom_id res chain seq x y z
N MET A 1 17.51 30.07 -9.95
CA MET A 1 16.64 29.58 -8.86
C MET A 1 15.83 28.43 -9.45
N SER A 2 16.27 27.19 -9.29
CA SER A 2 15.74 26.03 -10.04
C SER A 2 15.41 24.83 -9.15
N ILE A 3 15.27 25.06 -7.84
CA ILE A 3 15.23 23.99 -6.84
C ILE A 3 13.83 23.36 -6.75
N ILE A 4 12.76 24.14 -6.91
CA ILE A 4 11.38 23.66 -6.66
C ILE A 4 10.86 22.71 -7.77
N SER A 5 11.20 22.93 -9.04
CA SER A 5 10.69 22.10 -10.15
C SER A 5 11.29 20.70 -10.17
N VAL A 6 12.61 20.58 -9.94
CA VAL A 6 13.33 19.30 -9.95
C VAL A 6 12.88 18.41 -8.78
N ASP A 7 12.66 19.00 -7.61
CA ASP A 7 12.16 18.28 -6.44
C ASP A 7 10.74 17.73 -6.66
N THR A 8 9.93 18.41 -7.46
CA THR A 8 8.52 18.02 -7.72
C THR A 8 8.43 16.81 -8.65
N GLU A 9 9.17 16.79 -9.77
CA GLU A 9 9.22 15.63 -10.68
C GLU A 9 9.79 14.39 -9.99
N LEU A 10 10.85 14.56 -9.19
CA LEU A 10 11.43 13.47 -8.40
C LEU A 10 10.43 12.90 -7.41
N LEU A 11 9.67 13.76 -6.73
CA LEU A 11 8.67 13.32 -5.77
C LEU A 11 7.50 12.58 -6.43
N GLN A 12 7.01 13.05 -7.58
CA GLN A 12 5.98 12.35 -8.35
C GLN A 12 6.45 10.96 -8.76
N LEU A 13 7.68 10.84 -9.27
CA LEU A 13 8.28 9.55 -9.61
C LEU A 13 8.39 8.62 -8.40
N LYS A 14 8.85 9.13 -7.24
CA LYS A 14 8.95 8.34 -6.01
C LYS A 14 7.57 7.90 -5.50
N SER A 15 6.57 8.78 -5.56
CA SER A 15 5.20 8.46 -5.17
C SER A 15 4.60 7.37 -6.05
N ALA A 16 4.81 7.43 -7.37
CA ALA A 16 4.38 6.39 -8.30
C ALA A 16 5.04 5.03 -8.00
N ASN A 17 6.34 5.02 -7.69
CA ASN A 17 7.05 3.79 -7.30
C ASN A 17 6.54 3.20 -5.99
N VAL A 18 6.19 4.04 -5.01
CA VAL A 18 5.57 3.58 -3.76
C VAL A 18 4.19 2.99 -4.04
N GLN A 19 3.36 3.64 -4.87
CA GLN A 19 2.04 3.12 -5.25
C GLN A 19 2.16 1.73 -5.92
N ALA A 20 3.07 1.57 -6.88
CA ALA A 20 3.31 0.29 -7.53
C ALA A 20 3.76 -0.81 -6.53
N THR A 21 4.51 -0.41 -5.48
CA THR A 21 4.92 -1.33 -4.42
C THR A 21 3.74 -1.72 -3.54
N VAL A 22 2.86 -0.77 -3.19
CA VAL A 22 1.62 -1.02 -2.45
C VAL A 22 0.73 -2.03 -3.18
N ASP A 23 0.55 -1.85 -4.48
CA ASP A 23 -0.30 -2.72 -5.30
C ASP A 23 0.27 -4.16 -5.38
N ARG A 24 1.60 -4.27 -5.48
CA ARG A 24 2.29 -5.57 -5.43
C ARG A 24 2.09 -6.27 -4.09
N ILE A 25 2.30 -5.56 -2.97
CA ILE A 25 2.11 -6.14 -1.63
C ILE A 25 0.66 -6.59 -1.45
N SER A 26 -0.32 -5.78 -1.88
CA SER A 26 -1.74 -6.18 -1.82
C SER A 26 -2.00 -7.48 -2.60
N THR A 27 -1.41 -7.61 -3.79
CA THR A 27 -1.53 -8.81 -4.62
C THR A 27 -0.91 -10.02 -3.93
N ASP A 28 0.29 -9.87 -3.35
CA ASP A 28 1.01 -10.94 -2.66
C ASP A 28 0.26 -11.42 -1.41
N VAL A 29 -0.32 -10.48 -0.64
CA VAL A 29 -1.15 -10.79 0.54
C VAL A 29 -2.38 -11.60 0.14
N GLN A 30 -3.06 -11.21 -0.94
CA GLN A 30 -4.21 -11.96 -1.46
C GLN A 30 -3.80 -13.34 -1.98
N ALA A 31 -2.64 -13.46 -2.63
CA ALA A 31 -2.11 -14.74 -3.09
C ALA A 31 -1.79 -15.67 -1.90
N MET A 32 -1.18 -15.14 -0.84
CA MET A 32 -0.90 -15.89 0.38
C MET A 32 -2.18 -16.39 1.05
N LYS A 33 -3.22 -15.55 1.14
CA LYS A 33 -4.53 -15.97 1.66
C LYS A 33 -5.10 -17.16 0.87
N ARG A 34 -5.11 -17.08 -0.47
CA ARG A 34 -5.59 -18.19 -1.33
C ARG A 34 -4.79 -19.48 -1.10
N GLY A 35 -3.47 -19.39 -1.04
CA GLY A 35 -2.62 -20.55 -0.78
C GLY A 35 -2.87 -21.19 0.59
N LEU A 36 -3.15 -20.37 1.62
CA LEU A 36 -3.52 -20.88 2.94
C LEU A 36 -4.90 -21.54 2.94
N ASP A 37 -5.90 -20.97 2.25
CA ASP A 37 -7.24 -21.55 2.11
C ASP A 37 -7.19 -22.90 1.37
N GLU A 38 -6.39 -23.01 0.31
CA GLU A 38 -6.17 -24.28 -0.42
C GLU A 38 -5.53 -25.34 0.47
N LEU A 39 -4.49 -24.97 1.23
CA LEU A 39 -3.83 -25.87 2.16
C LEU A 39 -4.77 -26.33 3.27
N GLN A 40 -5.69 -25.49 3.74
CA GLN A 40 -6.64 -25.83 4.80
C GLN A 40 -7.44 -27.10 4.48
N GLY A 41 -7.82 -27.30 3.22
CA GLY A 41 -8.55 -28.49 2.77
C GLY A 41 -7.72 -29.78 2.76
N SER A 42 -6.39 -29.67 2.82
CA SER A 42 -5.47 -30.82 2.74
C SER A 42 -5.11 -31.43 4.10
N TRP A 43 -5.17 -30.65 5.18
CA TRP A 43 -4.83 -31.10 6.54
C TRP A 43 -6.01 -31.80 7.22
N ARG A 44 -5.76 -32.90 7.94
CA ARG A 44 -6.77 -33.65 8.72
C ARG A 44 -6.27 -33.93 10.15
N GLY A 45 -7.20 -34.17 11.06
CA GLY A 45 -6.89 -34.50 12.47
C GLY A 45 -6.30 -33.31 13.23
N ALA A 46 -5.43 -33.57 14.21
CA ALA A 46 -4.87 -32.53 15.09
C ALA A 46 -4.08 -31.43 14.33
N ALA A 47 -3.51 -31.75 13.18
CA ALA A 47 -2.82 -30.77 12.34
C ALA A 47 -3.77 -29.71 11.75
N ALA A 48 -5.03 -30.06 11.49
CA ALA A 48 -6.04 -29.12 11.00
C ALA A 48 -6.36 -28.04 12.05
N THR A 49 -6.42 -28.40 13.34
CA THR A 49 -6.66 -27.44 14.43
C THR A 49 -5.51 -26.42 14.54
N ASN A 50 -4.26 -26.89 14.49
CA ASN A 50 -3.10 -26.00 14.52
C ASN A 50 -3.04 -25.09 13.29
N PHE A 51 -3.40 -25.62 12.12
CA PHE A 51 -3.45 -24.85 10.88
C PHE A 51 -4.56 -23.79 10.90
N GLN A 52 -5.72 -24.09 11.50
CA GLN A 52 -6.78 -23.11 11.69
C GLN A 52 -6.37 -21.93 12.58
N ALA A 53 -5.58 -22.20 13.62
CA ALA A 53 -5.01 -21.16 14.47
C ALA A 53 -4.04 -20.26 13.67
N LEU A 54 -3.18 -20.87 12.84
CA LEU A 54 -2.27 -20.15 11.94
C LEU A 54 -3.03 -19.24 10.96
N ILE A 55 -4.11 -19.73 10.33
CA ILE A 55 -4.95 -18.91 9.42
C ILE A 55 -5.58 -17.73 10.16
N THR A 56 -6.01 -17.94 11.40
CA THR A 56 -6.62 -16.89 12.22
C THR A 56 -5.62 -15.78 12.52
N GLU A 57 -4.40 -16.14 12.91
CA GLU A 57 -3.30 -15.20 13.13
C GLU A 57 -2.91 -14.46 11.83
N TRP A 58 -2.85 -15.19 10.71
CA TRP A 58 -2.60 -14.60 9.41
C TRP A 58 -3.67 -13.57 9.02
N THR A 59 -4.94 -13.84 9.27
CA THR A 59 -6.05 -12.91 8.95
C THR A 59 -5.90 -11.59 9.72
N ILE A 60 -5.46 -11.64 10.97
CA ILE A 60 -5.17 -10.44 11.77
C ILE A 60 -3.99 -9.67 11.16
N THR A 61 -2.95 -10.38 10.74
CA THR A 61 -1.76 -9.79 10.11
C THR A 61 -2.11 -9.14 8.76
N GLN A 62 -2.89 -9.82 7.92
CA GLN A 62 -3.43 -9.29 6.68
C GLN A 62 -4.15 -7.96 6.91
N GLY A 63 -5.07 -7.90 7.89
CA GLY A 63 -5.81 -6.67 8.18
C GLY A 63 -4.89 -5.51 8.60
N ARG A 64 -3.80 -5.79 9.31
CA ARG A 64 -2.78 -4.79 9.64
C ARG A 64 -2.05 -4.29 8.41
N VAL A 65 -1.67 -5.19 7.49
CA VAL A 65 -1.03 -4.82 6.22
C VAL A 65 -1.97 -3.94 5.40
N GLU A 66 -3.23 -4.33 5.22
CA GLU A 66 -4.23 -3.56 4.48
C GLU A 66 -4.41 -2.15 5.08
N ALA A 67 -4.51 -2.04 6.41
CA ALA A 67 -4.60 -0.75 7.09
C ALA A 67 -3.34 0.12 6.87
N SER A 68 -2.15 -0.46 6.93
CA SER A 68 -0.90 0.25 6.65
C SER A 68 -0.82 0.73 5.21
N LEU A 69 -1.19 -0.10 4.24
CA LEU A 69 -1.22 0.28 2.81
C LEU A 69 -2.24 1.40 2.55
N ALA A 70 -3.42 1.34 3.17
CA ALA A 70 -4.42 2.40 3.07
C ALA A 70 -3.91 3.74 3.63
N SER A 71 -3.21 3.71 4.77
CA SER A 71 -2.59 4.89 5.37
C SER A 71 -1.51 5.50 4.46
N ILE A 72 -0.67 4.67 3.85
CA ILE A 72 0.35 5.11 2.87
C ILE A 72 -0.32 5.79 1.67
N ASN A 73 -1.35 5.16 1.09
CA ASN A 73 -2.08 5.74 -0.05
C ASN A 73 -2.72 7.09 0.30
N ALA A 74 -3.31 7.21 1.49
CA ALA A 74 -3.90 8.47 1.96
C ALA A 74 -2.84 9.58 2.13
N ALA A 75 -1.68 9.25 2.69
CA ALA A 75 -0.57 10.20 2.84
C ALA A 75 -0.02 10.67 1.49
N LEU A 76 0.14 9.75 0.53
CA LEU A 76 0.60 10.08 -0.83
C LEU A 76 -0.42 10.96 -1.57
N ALA A 77 -1.71 10.64 -1.47
CA ALA A 77 -2.77 11.45 -2.07
C ALA A 77 -2.82 12.86 -1.46
N SER A 78 -2.68 12.97 -0.14
CA SER A 78 -2.59 14.26 0.55
C SER A 78 -1.37 15.06 0.12
N ALA A 79 -0.20 14.42 -0.03
CA ALA A 79 0.99 15.08 -0.52
C ALA A 79 0.74 15.63 -1.94
N ALA A 80 0.26 14.79 -2.87
CA ALA A 80 -0.03 15.19 -4.24
C ALA A 80 -1.01 16.37 -4.33
N ALA A 81 -2.05 16.41 -3.50
CA ALA A 81 -3.01 17.51 -3.45
C ALA A 81 -2.36 18.84 -3.00
N THR A 82 -1.52 18.80 -1.96
CA THR A 82 -0.76 19.98 -1.48
C THR A 82 0.15 20.54 -2.57
N TYR A 83 0.81 19.67 -3.34
CA TYR A 83 1.65 20.10 -4.46
C TYR A 83 0.84 20.77 -5.58
N ALA A 84 -0.30 20.18 -5.96
CA ALA A 84 -1.16 20.78 -6.98
C ALA A 84 -1.64 22.18 -6.59
N GLN A 85 -1.97 22.38 -5.31
CA GLN A 85 -2.36 23.69 -4.78
C GLN A 85 -1.19 24.69 -4.78
N ALA A 86 0.02 24.26 -4.40
CA ALA A 86 1.19 25.11 -4.40
C ALA A 86 1.53 25.64 -5.82
N GLU A 87 1.41 24.77 -6.83
CA GLU A 87 1.70 25.14 -8.22
C GLU A 87 0.66 26.10 -8.81
N GLN A 88 -0.63 25.88 -8.49
CA GLN A 88 -1.69 26.83 -8.86
C GLN A 88 -1.48 28.20 -8.22
N GLY A 89 -1.12 28.24 -6.93
CA GLY A 89 -0.84 29.49 -6.21
C GLY A 89 0.37 30.24 -6.76
N ASN A 90 1.41 29.52 -7.19
CA ASN A 90 2.55 30.15 -7.87
C ASN A 90 2.16 30.70 -9.25
N THR A 91 1.39 29.95 -10.04
CA THR A 91 0.90 30.40 -11.35
C THR A 91 0.10 31.69 -11.25
N GLN A 92 -0.78 31.81 -10.25
CA GLN A 92 -1.58 33.03 -10.00
C GLN A 92 -0.76 34.22 -9.48
N ARG A 93 0.38 33.97 -8.81
CA ARG A 93 1.25 35.06 -8.30
C ARG A 93 2.12 35.69 -9.37
N PHE A 94 2.42 34.95 -10.43
CA PHE A 94 3.26 35.39 -11.54
C PHE A 94 2.45 35.70 -12.81
N SER A 95 1.11 35.74 -12.71
CA SER A 95 0.19 36.21 -13.76
C SER A 95 -0.17 37.69 -13.60
#